data_AF-A0A399Z8A2-F1
#
_entry.id   AF-A0A399Z8A2-F1
#
_cell.length_a   1.000
_cell.length_b   1.000
_cell.length_c   1.000
_cell.angle_alpha   90.00
_cell.angle_beta   90.00
_cell.angle_gamma   90.00
#
_symmetry.space_group_name_H-M   'P 1'
#
loop_
_entity.id
_entity.type
_entity.pdbx_description
1 polymer ?
#
loop_
_entity_poly.entity_id
_entity_poly.type
_entity_poly.pdbx_seq_one_letter_code
_entity_poly.pdbx_strand_id
1 'polypeptide(L)'
;MRIHFERTGGFMGRKVTFDLDTADLPEQELESLRQILAEANFFDLPDNLVTRPVPDEFQYNITVTTETIIHTVRTSDAASP
;
A
#
# COMPACT_ATOMS: atom_id res chain seq x y z
N MET A 1 10.17 -3.85 9.80
CA MET A 1 9.08 -3.99 8.82
C MET A 1 9.51 -3.23 7.56
N ARG A 2 9.12 -3.68 6.37
CA ARG A 2 9.40 -2.98 5.12
C ARG A 2 8.11 -2.77 4.35
N ILE A 3 7.97 -1.62 3.72
CA ILE A 3 6.82 -1.31 2.88
C ILE A 3 7.33 -0.94 1.49
N HIS A 4 6.84 -1.65 0.49
CA HIS A 4 7.02 -1.29 -0.90
C HIS A 4 5.70 -0.73 -1.42
N PHE A 5 5.73 0.50 -1.90
CA PHE A 5 4.59 1.19 -2.48
C PHE A 5 4.86 1.48 -3.95
N GLU A 6 3.93 1.08 -4.80
CA GLU A 6 3.92 1.44 -6.21
C GLU A 6 2.61 2.13 -6.56
N ARG A 7 2.67 3.26 -7.24
CA ARG A 7 1.53 3.90 -7.90
C ARG A 7 1.77 3.98 -9.40
N THR A 8 0.79 3.55 -10.19
CA THR A 8 0.78 3.64 -11.65
C THR A 8 -0.54 4.23 -12.14
N GLY A 9 -0.69 4.39 -13.46
CA GLY A 9 -1.89 4.98 -14.05
C GLY A 9 -1.88 6.51 -13.94
N GLY A 10 -3.07 7.10 -13.81
CA GLY A 10 -3.25 8.53 -13.98
C GLY A 10 -3.12 8.98 -15.43
N PHE A 11 -3.53 10.22 -15.71
CA PHE A 11 -3.49 10.81 -17.06
C PHE A 11 -2.09 10.80 -17.72
N MET A 12 -1.02 10.86 -16.91
CA MET A 12 0.36 10.81 -17.42
C MET A 12 1.01 9.42 -17.39
N GLY A 13 0.36 8.41 -16.80
CA GLY A 13 0.86 7.03 -16.75
C GLY A 13 2.20 6.84 -16.02
N ARG A 14 2.63 7.80 -15.17
CA ARG A 14 3.95 7.73 -14.52
C ARG A 14 3.92 6.74 -13.34
N LYS A 15 4.88 5.81 -13.35
CA LYS A 15 5.15 4.94 -12.20
C LYS A 15 5.91 5.73 -11.12
N VAL A 16 5.38 5.72 -9.91
CA VAL A 16 6.05 6.17 -8.69
C VAL A 16 6.26 4.94 -7.82
N THR A 17 7.49 4.77 -7.32
CA THR A 17 7.83 3.69 -6.41
C THR A 17 8.47 4.30 -5.17
N PHE A 18 8.12 3.76 -4.00
CA PHE A 18 8.69 4.16 -2.73
C PHE A 18 8.93 2.92 -1.87
N ASP A 19 10.16 2.78 -1.40
CA ASP A 19 10.56 1.72 -0.48
C ASP A 19 10.86 2.34 0.87
N LEU A 20 10.23 1.80 1.90
CA LEU A 20 10.37 2.24 3.29
C LEU A 20 10.87 1.08 4.14
N ASP A 21 12.07 1.20 4.69
CA ASP A 21 12.51 0.35 5.80
C ASP A 21 12.18 1.05 7.12
N THR A 22 11.35 0.42 7.94
CA THR A 22 10.94 1.03 9.21
C THR A 22 12.06 1.07 10.24
N ALA A 23 13.20 0.41 9.99
CA ALA A 23 14.38 0.53 10.84
C ALA A 23 14.95 1.96 10.87
N ASP A 24 14.68 2.75 9.82
CA ASP A 24 15.18 4.12 9.68
C ASP A 24 14.21 5.18 10.20
N LEU A 25 13.05 4.77 10.73
CA LEU A 25 12.01 5.69 11.20
C LEU A 25 12.14 6.04 12.69
N PRO A 26 11.86 7.29 13.08
CA PRO A 26 11.60 7.63 14.47
C PRO A 26 10.46 6.80 15.05
N GLU A 27 10.54 6.48 16.36
CA GLU A 27 9.55 5.63 17.04
C GLU A 27 8.11 6.13 16.90
N GLN A 28 7.91 7.46 16.94
CA GLN A 28 6.59 8.08 16.76
C GLN A 28 5.99 7.83 15.37
N GLU A 29 6.81 7.88 14.32
CA GLU A 29 6.36 7.62 12.94
C GLU A 29 6.08 6.12 12.73
N LEU A 30 6.92 5.27 13.32
CA LEU A 30 6.71 3.81 13.31
C LEU A 30 5.37 3.44 13.97
N GLU A 31 5.06 4.04 15.10
CA GLU A 31 3.80 3.75 15.79
C GLU A 31 2.59 4.26 15.00
N SER A 32 2.71 5.45 14.41
CA SER A 32 1.66 6.00 13.53
C SER A 32 1.41 5.08 12.33
N LEU A 33 2.47 4.53 11.73
CA LEU A 33 2.36 3.60 10.62
C LEU A 33 1.69 2.28 11.02
N ARG A 34 2.02 1.75 12.20
CA ARG A 34 1.36 0.55 12.74
C ARG A 34 -0.12 0.78 12.99
N GLN A 35 -0.48 1.95 13.52
CA GLN A 35 -1.88 2.33 13.75
C GLN A 35 -2.66 2.37 12.43
N ILE A 36 -2.11 3.00 11.39
CA ILE A 36 -2.77 3.05 10.07
C ILE A 36 -3.00 1.64 9.50
N LEU A 37 -1.99 0.76 9.59
CA LEU A 37 -2.13 -0.63 9.11
C LEU A 37 -3.18 -1.42 9.91
N ALA A 38 -3.25 -1.19 11.21
CA ALA A 38 -4.23 -1.82 12.09
C ALA A 38 -5.66 -1.29 11.83
N GLU A 39 -5.84 0.02 11.71
CA GLU A 39 -7.13 0.65 11.41
C GLU A 39 -7.69 0.20 10.06
N ALA A 40 -6.82 0.02 9.06
CA ALA A 40 -7.19 -0.51 7.75
C ALA A 40 -7.46 -2.03 7.74
N ASN A 41 -7.18 -2.74 8.84
CA ASN A 41 -7.12 -4.21 8.90
C ASN A 41 -6.30 -4.78 7.74
N PHE A 42 -5.15 -4.18 7.45
CA PHE A 42 -4.45 -4.37 6.17
C PHE A 42 -4.17 -5.84 5.83
N PHE A 43 -3.80 -6.65 6.81
CA PHE A 43 -3.47 -8.06 6.61
C PHE A 43 -4.69 -8.97 6.40
N ASP A 44 -5.90 -8.48 6.63
CA ASP A 44 -7.15 -9.18 6.36
C ASP A 44 -7.80 -8.73 5.04
N LEU A 45 -7.22 -7.74 4.36
CA LEU A 45 -7.72 -7.28 3.07
C LEU A 45 -7.48 -8.35 2.00
N PRO A 46 -8.39 -8.47 1.01
CA PRO A 46 -8.11 -9.25 -0.19
C PRO A 46 -6.92 -8.67 -0.97
N ASP A 47 -6.11 -9.57 -1.56
CA ASP A 47 -4.95 -9.19 -2.39
C ASP A 47 -5.29 -8.25 -3.55
N ASN A 48 -6.55 -8.23 -4.02
CA ASN A 48 -7.01 -7.36 -5.09
C ASN A 48 -8.41 -6.82 -4.79
N LEU A 49 -8.48 -5.52 -4.51
CA LEU A 49 -9.72 -4.77 -4.28
C LEU A 49 -10.33 -4.22 -5.57
N VAL A 50 -9.53 -4.10 -6.64
CA VAL A 50 -9.98 -3.55 -7.91
C VAL A 50 -10.84 -4.57 -8.64
N THR A 51 -12.16 -4.38 -8.59
CA THR A 51 -13.14 -5.25 -9.27
C THR A 51 -13.37 -4.86 -10.73
N ARG A 52 -13.16 -3.59 -11.09
CA ARG A 52 -13.31 -3.08 -12.46
C ARG A 52 -12.28 -1.99 -12.75
N PRO A 53 -11.63 -1.99 -13.94
CA PRO A 53 -10.70 -0.93 -14.31
C PRO A 53 -11.45 0.36 -14.66
N VAL A 54 -11.01 1.48 -14.11
CA VAL A 54 -11.47 2.83 -14.48
C VAL A 54 -10.38 3.50 -15.35
N PRO A 55 -10.75 4.12 -16.50
CA PRO A 55 -9.79 4.85 -17.32
C PRO A 55 -9.10 5.97 -16.55
N ASP A 56 -7.81 6.17 -16.82
CA ASP A 56 -6.97 7.24 -16.25
C ASP A 56 -6.89 7.27 -14.71
N GLU A 57 -7.33 6.20 -14.04
CA GLU A 57 -7.30 6.08 -12.58
C GLU A 57 -5.89 5.73 -12.09
N PHE A 58 -5.56 6.16 -10.87
CA PHE A 58 -4.38 5.64 -10.20
C PHE A 58 -4.64 4.23 -9.66
N GLN A 59 -3.64 3.37 -9.84
CA GLN A 59 -3.61 2.05 -9.25
C GLN A 59 -2.42 1.95 -8.31
N TYR A 60 -2.62 1.23 -7.22
CA TYR A 60 -1.67 1.09 -6.14
C TYR A 60 -1.37 -0.39 -5.90
N ASN A 61 -0.09 -0.71 -5.75
CA ASN A 61 0.36 -1.99 -5.20
C ASN A 61 1.11 -1.67 -3.91
N ILE A 62 0.60 -2.17 -2.79
CA ILE A 62 1.16 -1.93 -1.46
C ILE A 62 1.58 -3.29 -0.91
N THR A 63 2.87 -3.48 -0.70
CA THR A 63 3.41 -4.70 -0.09
C THR A 63 3.98 -4.37 1.27
N VAL A 64 3.47 -5.03 2.31
CA VAL A 64 3.99 -4.92 3.67
C VAL A 64 4.66 -6.23 4.05
N THR A 65 5.95 -6.15 4.37
CA THR A 65 6.78 -7.26 4.80
C THR A 65 7.13 -7.09 6.27
N THR A 66 6.68 -8.03 7.09
CA THR A 66 7.07 -8.16 8.50
C THR A 66 8.01 -9.35 8.67
N GLU A 67 8.32 -9.74 9.90
CA GLU A 67 9.13 -10.94 10.17
C GLU A 67 8.39 -12.25 9.84
N THR A 68 7.05 -12.25 9.90
CA THR A 68 6.22 -13.46 9.80
C THR A 68 5.32 -13.49 8.57
N ILE A 69 4.93 -12.33 8.06
CA ILE A 69 3.99 -12.21 6.93
C ILE A 69 4.50 -11.22 5.88
N ILE A 70 4.31 -11.59 4.61
CA ILE A 70 4.38 -10.71 3.46
C ILE A 70 2.97 -10.67 2.88
N HIS A 71 2.39 -9.48 2.78
CA HIS A 71 1.06 -9.29 2.21
C HIS A 71 1.06 -8.14 1.23
N THR A 72 0.42 -8.35 0.08
CA THR A 72 0.33 -7.37 -1.01
C THR A 72 -1.12 -7.10 -1.32
N VAL A 73 -1.53 -5.83 -1.23
CA VAL A 73 -2.86 -5.37 -1.62
C VAL A 73 -2.75 -4.52 -2.87
N ARG A 74 -3.50 -4.91 -3.91
CA ARG A 74 -3.74 -4.10 -5.09
C ARG A 74 -5.06 -3.34 -4.94
N THR A 75 -5.00 -2.02 -5.05
CA THR A 75 -6.17 -1.13 -4.96
C THR A 75 -6.10 0.01 -5.97
N SER A 76 -7.13 0.85 -6.01
CA SER A 76 -7.23 2.04 -6.84
C SER A 76 -7.98 3.14 -6.08
N ASP A 77 -8.04 4.36 -6.61
CA ASP A 77 -8.74 5.47 -5.94
C ASP A 77 -10.22 5.13 -5.66
N ALA A 78 -10.89 4.44 -6.57
CA ALA A 78 -12.29 4.03 -6.44
C ALA A 78 -12.51 2.73 -5.64
N ALA A 79 -11.45 1.95 -5.43
CA ALA A 79 -11.51 0.66 -4.75
C ALA A 79 -10.88 0.69 -3.34
N SER A 80 -10.27 1.81 -2.94
CA SER A 80 -9.73 1.99 -1.60
C SER A 80 -10.85 1.95 -0.55
N PRO A 81 -10.68 1.19 0.54
CA PRO A 81 -11.63 1.17 1.65
C PRO A 81 -11.68 2.50 2.40
#